data_AF-A0A3D5JMU3-F1
#
_entry.id   AF-A0A3D5JMU3-F1
#
_cell.length_a   1.000
_cell.length_b   1.000
_cell.length_c   1.000
_cell.angle_alpha   90.00
_cell.angle_beta   90.00
_cell.angle_gamma   90.00
#
_symmetry.space_group_name_H-M   'P 1'
#
loop_
_entity.id
_entity.type
_entity.pdbx_description
1 polymer ?
#
loop_
_entity_poly.entity_id
_entity_poly.type
_entity_poly.pdbx_seq_one_letter_code
_entity_poly.pdbx_strand_id
1 'polypeptide(L)'
;MAVSFKTVDEFSEGQRLDNYLLKHLKGVPKSHVYRVIRKGEVRVNKGRKKAEYKLQLDDVVRIPPIRVSESGQVEASDNLKQLLTDSVLYEDKGLLIINKPSGLAVHSGSGVTIGVIEALRSMYKDP
;
A
#
# COMPACT_ATOMS: atom_id res chain seq x y z
N MET A 1 5.24 -11.29 -16.84
CA MET A 1 4.01 -11.68 -16.14
C MET A 1 2.86 -11.66 -17.13
N ALA A 2 1.95 -12.62 -17.03
CA ALA A 2 0.80 -12.78 -17.91
C ALA A 2 -0.47 -12.17 -17.30
N VAL A 3 -1.50 -12.02 -18.13
CA VAL A 3 -2.87 -11.72 -17.65
C VAL A 3 -3.34 -12.84 -16.73
N SER A 4 -3.99 -12.50 -15.62
CA SER A 4 -4.59 -13.49 -14.72
C SER A 4 -6.11 -13.32 -14.66
N PHE A 5 -6.81 -14.42 -14.41
CA PHE A 5 -8.25 -14.45 -14.20
C PHE A 5 -8.50 -15.00 -12.80
N LYS A 6 -9.39 -14.34 -12.06
CA LYS A 6 -9.77 -14.73 -10.70
C LYS A 6 -11.28 -14.79 -10.61
N THR A 7 -11.80 -15.93 -10.17
CA THR A 7 -13.21 -16.11 -9.86
C THR A 7 -13.46 -15.64 -8.44
N VAL A 8 -14.53 -14.89 -8.23
CA VAL A 8 -14.96 -14.41 -6.91
C VAL A 8 -15.59 -15.56 -6.12
N ASP A 9 -15.08 -15.77 -4.91
CA ASP A 9 -15.60 -16.72 -3.94
C ASP A 9 -16.56 -16.06 -2.94
N GLU A 10 -17.19 -16.87 -2.09
CA GLU A 10 -18.14 -16.44 -1.06
C GLU A 10 -17.51 -15.42 -0.07
N PHE A 11 -16.21 -15.51 0.18
CA PHE A 11 -15.49 -14.58 1.06
C PHE A 11 -15.24 -13.20 0.45
N SER A 12 -15.30 -13.11 -0.88
CA SER A 12 -15.06 -11.88 -1.65
C SER A 12 -16.34 -11.31 -2.23
N GLU A 13 -17.47 -12.02 -2.12
CA GLU A 13 -18.78 -11.54 -2.53
C GLU A 13 -19.14 -10.23 -1.79
N GLY A 14 -19.72 -9.29 -2.52
CA GLY A 14 -20.09 -7.98 -1.99
C GLY A 14 -18.92 -7.03 -1.75
N GLN A 15 -17.68 -7.50 -1.83
CA GLN A 15 -16.49 -6.65 -1.75
C GLN A 15 -16.42 -5.70 -2.95
N ARG A 16 -16.01 -4.46 -2.72
CA ARG A 16 -15.71 -3.52 -3.80
C ARG A 16 -14.52 -4.01 -4.63
N LEU A 17 -14.59 -3.81 -5.94
CA LEU A 17 -13.54 -4.20 -6.88
C LEU A 17 -12.16 -3.60 -6.53
N ASP A 18 -12.11 -2.33 -6.12
CA ASP A 18 -10.85 -1.69 -5.71
C ASP A 18 -10.21 -2.37 -4.49
N ASN A 19 -11.00 -2.66 -3.46
CA ASN A 19 -10.54 -3.36 -2.25
C ASN A 19 -10.09 -4.79 -2.56
N TYR A 20 -10.83 -5.51 -3.39
CA TYR A 20 -10.45 -6.83 -3.87
C TYR A 20 -9.10 -6.79 -4.57
N LEU A 21 -8.91 -5.85 -5.50
CA LEU A 21 -7.65 -5.70 -6.22
C LEU A 21 -6.49 -5.30 -5.31
N LEU A 22 -6.69 -4.41 -4.33
CA LEU A 22 -5.65 -4.04 -3.37
C LEU A 22 -5.18 -5.22 -2.52
N LYS A 23 -6.09 -6.14 -2.16
CA LYS A 23 -5.75 -7.38 -1.46
C LYS A 23 -4.91 -8.32 -2.32
N HIS A 24 -5.22 -8.41 -3.62
CA HIS A 24 -4.53 -9.31 -4.55
C HIS A 24 -3.24 -8.73 -5.15
N LEU A 25 -3.15 -7.40 -5.28
CA LEU A 25 -2.05 -6.66 -5.87
C LEU A 25 -1.23 -5.97 -4.78
N LYS A 26 -0.73 -6.77 -3.82
CA LYS A 26 0.10 -6.27 -2.73
C LYS A 26 1.31 -5.51 -3.30
N GLY A 27 1.59 -4.34 -2.72
CA GLY A 27 2.68 -3.45 -3.15
C GLY A 27 2.36 -2.57 -4.35
N VAL A 28 1.22 -2.75 -5.03
CA VAL A 28 0.80 -1.83 -6.10
C VAL A 28 0.20 -0.57 -5.47
N PRO A 29 0.70 0.63 -5.82
CA PRO A 29 0.14 1.88 -5.30
C PRO A 29 -1.35 2.00 -5.61
N LYS A 30 -2.14 2.50 -4.66
CA LYS A 30 -3.59 2.70 -4.82
C LYS A 30 -3.92 3.49 -6.10
N SER A 31 -3.20 4.59 -6.34
CA SER A 31 -3.35 5.38 -7.57
C SER A 31 -3.18 4.57 -8.86
N HIS A 32 -2.29 3.58 -8.85
CA HIS A 32 -2.08 2.67 -9.97
C HIS A 32 -3.27 1.72 -10.15
N VAL A 33 -3.81 1.14 -9.07
CA VAL A 33 -5.04 0.33 -9.12
C VAL A 33 -6.20 1.11 -9.73
N TYR A 34 -6.45 2.34 -9.28
CA TYR A 34 -7.51 3.18 -9.85
C TYR A 34 -7.22 3.55 -11.31
N ARG A 35 -5.95 3.74 -11.71
CA ARG A 35 -5.57 3.99 -13.10
C ARG A 35 -5.90 2.82 -14.01
N VAL A 36 -5.56 1.59 -13.62
CA VAL A 36 -5.82 0.39 -14.45
C VAL A 36 -7.31 0.06 -14.55
N ILE A 37 -8.10 0.34 -13.49
CA ILE A 37 -9.56 0.25 -13.54
C ILE A 37 -10.12 1.29 -14.52
N ARG A 38 -9.72 2.57 -14.41
CA ARG A 38 -10.22 3.66 -15.27
C ARG A 38 -9.86 3.48 -16.74
N LYS A 39 -8.65 2.98 -17.05
CA LYS A 39 -8.26 2.62 -18.42
C LYS A 39 -9.02 1.39 -18.97
N GLY A 40 -9.71 0.66 -18.09
CA GLY A 40 -10.40 -0.59 -18.43
C GLY A 40 -9.43 -1.71 -18.76
N GLU A 41 -8.26 -1.71 -18.14
CA GLU A 41 -7.32 -2.83 -18.20
C GLU A 41 -7.77 -3.97 -17.29
N VAL A 42 -8.45 -3.64 -16.19
CA VAL A 42 -9.23 -4.61 -15.39
C VAL A 42 -10.62 -4.79 -16.01
N ARG A 43 -11.09 -6.04 -16.06
CA ARG A 43 -12.45 -6.38 -16.54
C ARG A 43 -13.12 -7.34 -15.56
N VAL A 44 -14.43 -7.21 -15.42
CA VAL A 44 -15.28 -8.20 -14.74
C VAL A 44 -16.24 -8.74 -15.77
N ASN A 45 -16.27 -10.07 -15.96
CA ASN A 45 -17.09 -10.74 -16.98
C ASN A 45 -16.92 -10.11 -18.38
N LYS A 46 -15.66 -9.85 -18.78
CA LYS A 46 -15.27 -9.19 -20.05
C LYS A 46 -15.69 -7.71 -20.18
N GLY A 47 -16.46 -7.15 -19.23
CA GLY A 47 -16.92 -5.76 -19.21
C GLY A 47 -16.05 -4.82 -18.36
N ARG A 48 -16.16 -3.50 -18.62
CA ARG A 48 -15.61 -2.47 -17.72
C ARG A 48 -16.52 -2.30 -16.51
N LYS A 49 -15.94 -2.16 -15.32
CA LYS A 49 -16.65 -1.82 -14.08
C LYS A 49 -15.94 -0.67 -13.37
N LYS A 50 -16.68 0.09 -12.57
CA LYS A 50 -16.11 1.14 -11.73
C LYS A 50 -15.46 0.53 -10.48
N ALA A 51 -14.62 1.31 -9.80
CA ALA A 51 -13.95 0.88 -8.59
C ALA A 51 -14.92 0.49 -7.46
N GLU A 52 -16.08 1.16 -7.40
CA GLU A 52 -17.13 0.95 -6.40
C GLU A 52 -17.98 -0.30 -6.65
N TYR A 53 -17.79 -0.98 -7.80
CA TYR A 53 -18.57 -2.17 -8.15
C TYR A 53 -18.41 -3.23 -7.07
N LYS A 54 -19.53 -3.69 -6.52
CA LYS A 54 -19.58 -4.82 -5.60
C LYS A 54 -19.54 -6.11 -6.40
N LEU A 55 -18.54 -6.93 -6.13
CA LEU A 55 -18.37 -8.23 -6.76
C LEU A 55 -19.54 -9.15 -6.41
N GLN A 56 -19.93 -9.99 -7.35
CA GLN A 56 -20.91 -11.05 -7.15
C GLN A 56 -20.20 -12.39 -7.12
N LEU A 57 -20.80 -13.39 -6.47
CA LEU A 57 -20.30 -14.76 -6.55
C LEU A 57 -20.11 -15.17 -8.03
N ASP A 58 -19.04 -15.91 -8.31
CA ASP A 58 -18.64 -16.38 -9.64
C ASP A 58 -18.26 -15.31 -10.66
N ASP A 59 -18.21 -14.02 -10.29
CA ASP A 59 -17.66 -12.98 -11.16
C ASP A 59 -16.21 -13.34 -11.55
N VAL A 60 -15.91 -13.25 -12.86
CA VAL A 60 -14.56 -13.49 -13.37
C VAL A 60 -13.84 -12.16 -13.57
N VAL A 61 -12.89 -11.87 -12.67
CA VAL A 61 -12.06 -10.68 -12.67
C VAL A 61 -10.78 -10.95 -13.48
N ARG A 62 -10.64 -10.26 -14.62
CA ARG A 62 -9.40 -10.24 -15.42
C ARG A 62 -8.49 -9.13 -14.93
N ILE A 63 -7.29 -9.49 -14.51
CA ILE A 63 -6.27 -8.57 -13.99
C ILE A 63 -5.12 -8.50 -15.01
N PRO A 64 -4.73 -7.29 -15.46
CA PRO A 64 -3.60 -7.12 -16.39
C PRO A 64 -2.28 -7.49 -15.69
N PRO A 65 -1.21 -7.78 -16.44
CA PRO A 65 0.11 -7.95 -15.84
C PRO A 65 0.59 -6.61 -15.25
N ILE A 66 0.66 -6.54 -13.92
CA ILE A 66 1.19 -5.37 -13.20
C ILE A 66 2.54 -5.73 -12.62
N ARG A 67 3.58 -5.01 -13.04
CA ARG A 67 4.89 -5.09 -12.36
C ARG A 67 4.78 -4.30 -11.07
N VAL A 68 4.98 -5.01 -9.96
CA VAL A 68 5.26 -4.39 -8.67
C VAL A 68 6.77 -4.20 -8.64
N SER A 69 7.25 -2.96 -8.49
CA SER A 69 8.62 -2.77 -8.04
C SER A 69 8.68 -3.37 -6.65
N GLU A 70 9.62 -4.29 -6.40
CA GLU A 70 9.96 -4.63 -5.02
C GLU A 70 10.24 -3.32 -4.31
N SER A 71 9.39 -2.96 -3.34
CA SER A 71 9.69 -1.85 -2.47
C SER A 71 10.86 -2.34 -1.62
N GLY A 72 12.09 -2.03 -2.05
CA GLY A 72 13.24 -2.16 -1.18
C GLY A 72 12.87 -1.48 0.13
N GLN A 73 13.07 -2.18 1.24
CA GLN A 73 12.93 -1.56 2.55
C GLN A 73 13.93 -0.41 2.56
N VAL A 74 13.43 0.82 2.55
CA VAL A 74 14.30 1.99 2.58
C VAL A 74 14.79 2.10 4.01
N GLU A 75 16.02 1.69 4.26
CA GLU A 75 16.62 1.82 5.58
C GLU A 75 16.99 3.29 5.84
N ALA A 76 16.58 3.80 7.00
CA ALA A 76 17.04 5.11 7.46
C ALA A 76 18.55 5.08 7.68
N SER A 77 19.22 6.20 7.40
CA SER A 77 20.62 6.37 7.75
C SER A 77 20.80 6.36 9.27
N ASP A 78 21.96 5.95 9.76
CA ASP A 78 22.21 5.87 11.20
C ASP A 78 22.13 7.24 11.88
N ASN A 79 22.51 8.32 11.18
CA ASN A 79 22.33 9.69 11.65
C ASN A 79 20.85 10.04 11.86
N LEU A 80 19.97 9.60 10.95
CA LEU A 80 18.53 9.85 11.07
C LEU A 80 17.93 9.03 12.21
N LYS A 81 18.35 7.77 12.36
CA LYS A 81 17.94 6.91 13.49
C LYS A 81 18.34 7.56 14.81
N GLN A 82 19.60 7.99 14.94
CA GLN A 82 20.09 8.63 16.15
C GLN A 82 19.31 9.92 16.47
N LEU A 83 19.12 10.79 15.46
CA LEU A 83 18.34 12.01 15.63
C LEU A 83 16.91 11.73 16.15
N LEU A 84 16.26 10.69 15.62
CA LEU A 84 14.91 10.31 16.06
C LEU A 84 14.91 9.71 17.48
N THR A 85 15.89 8.88 17.81
CA THR A 85 16.08 8.35 19.18
C THR A 85 16.27 9.50 20.18
N ASP A 86 17.11 10.47 19.86
CA ASP A 86 17.37 11.64 20.72
C ASP A 86 16.16 12.58 20.82
N SER A 87 15.18 12.42 19.92
CA SER A 87 13.94 13.20 19.88
C SER A 87 12.77 12.50 20.61
N VAL A 88 12.97 11.30 21.16
CA VAL A 88 11.93 10.59 21.92
C VAL A 88 11.68 11.32 23.24
N LEU A 89 10.43 11.71 23.48
CA LEU A 89 9.98 12.31 24.73
C LEU A 89 9.42 11.26 25.70
N TYR A 90 8.84 10.19 25.17
CA TYR A 90 8.23 9.11 25.94
C TYR A 90 8.11 7.85 25.08
N GLU A 91 8.36 6.69 25.66
CA GLU A 91 8.17 5.39 25.02
C GLU A 91 7.72 4.35 26.05
N ASP A 92 6.68 3.59 25.70
CA ASP A 92 6.29 2.37 26.40
C ASP A 92 5.87 1.27 25.40
N LYS A 93 5.29 0.17 25.91
CA LYS A 93 4.90 -1.01 25.10
C LYS A 93 3.88 -0.72 23.98
N GLY A 94 3.18 0.41 24.01
CA GLY A 94 2.14 0.72 23.03
C GLY A 94 2.08 2.18 22.59
N LEU A 95 2.88 3.06 23.19
CA LEU A 95 2.89 4.49 22.91
C LEU A 95 4.31 5.02 22.77
N LEU A 96 4.54 5.75 21.67
CA LEU A 96 5.77 6.49 21.39
C LEU A 96 5.42 7.96 21.12
N ILE A 97 6.01 8.86 21.90
CA ILE A 97 5.89 10.31 21.73
C ILE A 97 7.25 10.85 21.32
N ILE A 98 7.30 11.54 20.18
CA ILE A 98 8.52 12.11 19.62
C ILE A 98 8.34 13.62 19.43
N ASN A 99 9.34 14.40 19.84
CA ASN A 99 9.48 15.79 19.46
C ASN A 99 10.04 15.89 18.05
N LYS A 100 9.16 15.84 17.04
CA LYS A 100 9.57 15.78 15.64
C LYS A 100 10.55 16.92 15.26
N PRO A 101 11.78 16.62 14.79
CA PRO A 101 12.71 17.64 14.31
C PRO A 101 12.11 18.51 13.21
N SER A 102 12.48 19.79 13.19
CA SER A 102 12.12 20.70 12.10
C SER A 102 12.76 20.24 10.78
N GLY A 103 12.10 20.50 9.66
CA GLY A 103 12.59 20.11 8.33
C GLY A 103 12.40 18.64 7.95
N LEU A 104 12.00 17.76 8.87
CA LEU A 104 11.71 16.36 8.57
C LEU A 104 10.22 16.13 8.27
N ALA A 105 9.91 15.45 7.16
CA ALA A 105 8.54 15.08 6.82
C ALA A 105 8.02 13.96 7.73
N VAL A 106 6.70 13.92 7.99
CA VAL A 106 6.09 12.84 8.79
C VAL A 106 6.08 11.52 8.02
N HIS A 107 5.69 11.59 6.74
CA HIS A 107 5.63 10.46 5.82
C HIS A 107 6.41 10.77 4.54
N SER A 108 6.82 9.71 3.85
CA SER A 108 7.29 9.75 2.46
C SER A 108 6.24 10.35 1.51
N GLY A 109 6.71 10.92 0.40
CA GLY A 109 5.86 11.61 -0.57
C GLY A 109 6.62 12.07 -1.82
N SER A 110 6.00 12.95 -2.62
CA SER A 110 6.62 13.50 -3.83
C SER A 110 7.89 14.29 -3.47
N GLY A 111 9.05 13.70 -3.71
CA GLY A 111 10.37 14.31 -3.44
C GLY A 111 10.97 13.97 -2.07
N VAL A 112 10.28 13.21 -1.22
CA VAL A 112 10.81 12.76 0.08
C VAL A 112 10.70 11.24 0.19
N THR A 113 11.84 10.58 0.16
CA THR A 113 11.92 9.11 0.17
C THR A 113 11.72 8.52 1.56
N ILE A 114 12.15 9.23 2.62
CA ILE A 114 12.06 8.79 4.02
C ILE A 114 11.49 9.93 4.87
N GLY A 115 10.35 9.70 5.51
CA GLY A 115 9.84 10.50 6.61
C GLY A 115 10.09 9.84 7.98
N VAL A 116 9.60 10.47 9.03
CA VAL A 116 9.67 9.98 10.41
C VAL A 116 9.11 8.56 10.51
N ILE A 117 7.93 8.32 9.93
CA ILE A 117 7.25 7.03 10.07
C ILE A 117 7.99 5.90 9.35
N GLU A 118 8.54 6.16 8.17
CA GLU A 118 9.34 5.17 7.45
C GLU A 118 10.65 4.85 8.20
N ALA A 119 11.30 5.87 8.77
CA ALA A 119 12.49 5.69 9.58
C ALA A 119 12.20 4.88 10.85
N LEU A 120 11.13 5.21 11.59
CA LEU A 120 10.72 4.46 12.78
C LEU A 120 10.36 3.01 12.43
N ARG A 121 9.65 2.75 11.33
CA ARG A 121 9.39 1.37 10.87
C ARG A 121 10.65 0.58 10.55
N SER A 122 11.72 1.26 10.12
CA SER A 122 13.01 0.60 9.90
C SER A 122 13.76 0.29 11.20
N MET A 123 13.48 1.04 12.28
CA MET A 123 14.05 0.87 13.62
C MET A 123 13.30 -0.19 14.44
N TYR A 124 11.96 -0.17 14.40
CA TYR A 124 11.06 -1.07 15.11
C TYR A 124 10.54 -2.15 14.15
N LYS A 125 11.31 -3.25 14.02
CA LYS A 125 11.01 -4.35 13.09
C LYS A 125 9.96 -5.34 13.64
N ASP A 126 9.68 -5.30 14.94
CA ASP A 126 8.68 -6.13 15.62
C ASP A 126 7.49 -5.27 16.11
N PRO A 127 6.25 -5.78 16.01
CA PRO A 127 5.04 -5.07 16.43
C PRO A 127 4.87 -4.97 17.95
#